data_AF-A0A2N3GBE8-F1
#
_entry.id   AF-A0A2N3GBE8-F1
#
_cell.length_a   1.000
_cell.length_b   1.000
_cell.length_c   1.000
_cell.angle_alpha   90.00
_cell.angle_beta   90.00
_cell.angle_gamma   90.00
#
_symmetry.space_group_name_H-M   'P 1'
#
loop_
_entity.id
_entity.type
_entity.pdbx_description
1 polymer ?
#
loop_
_entity_poly.entity_id
_entity_poly.type
_entity_poly.pdbx_seq_one_letter_code
_entity_poly.pdbx_strand_id
1 'polypeptide(L)' 'MNTKLTLRLDDRLIKRAKRYSDESGKSLSRLVGDFFSLIDSEEADTEITPRVRSLLGSLAGSDVDERDFHEHLEEKHR' A
#
# COMPACT_ATOMS: atom_id res chain seq x y z
N MET A 1 21.53 12.82 11.63
CA MET A 1 22.74 12.55 10.80
C MET A 1 22.29 11.74 9.60
N ASN A 2 22.73 12.07 8.38
CA ASN A 2 22.41 11.29 7.19
C ASN A 2 23.57 10.34 6.86
N THR A 3 23.33 9.04 6.95
CA THR A 3 24.32 8.00 6.64
C THR A 3 24.01 7.40 5.28
N LYS A 4 25.03 7.16 4.45
CA LYS A 4 24.86 6.56 3.12
C LYS A 4 24.97 5.03 3.22
N LEU A 5 23.93 4.34 2.79
CA LEU A 5 23.93 2.89 2.56
C LEU A 5 24.19 2.60 1.08
N THR A 6 25.09 1.66 0.78
CA THR A 6 25.38 1.21 -0.59
C THR A 6 24.98 -0.25 -0.74
N LEU A 7 24.09 -0.54 -1.70
CA LEU A 7 23.58 -1.87 -1.97
C LEU A 7 24.11 -2.41 -3.30
N ARG A 8 24.42 -3.70 -3.36
CA ARG A 8 24.68 -4.39 -4.64
C ARG A 8 23.35 -4.94 -5.16
N LEU A 9 22.96 -4.54 -6.36
CA LEU A 9 21.70 -4.88 -7.00
C LEU A 9 21.93 -5.11 -8.49
N ASP A 10 21.06 -5.89 -9.12
CA ASP A 10 21.08 -6.05 -10.57
C ASP A 10 20.84 -4.72 -11.31
N ASP A 11 21.59 -4.48 -12.38
CA ASP A 11 21.46 -3.28 -13.21
C ASP A 11 20.04 -3.05 -13.72
N ARG A 12 19.33 -4.15 -14.06
CA ARG A 12 17.93 -4.09 -14.50
C ARG A 12 17.03 -3.55 -13.39
N LEU A 13 17.27 -3.95 -12.14
CA LEU A 13 16.50 -3.49 -11.00
C LEU A 13 16.78 -2.01 -10.71
N ILE A 14 18.05 -1.59 -10.78
CA ILE A 14 18.45 -0.18 -10.61
C ILE A 14 17.73 0.71 -11.63
N LYS A 15 17.69 0.30 -12.90
CA LYS A 15 17.00 1.06 -13.96
C LYS A 15 15.50 1.19 -13.72
N ARG A 16 14.83 0.10 -13.30
CA ARG A 16 13.39 0.15 -12.97
C ARG A 16 13.11 1.05 -11.79
N ALA A 17 13.91 0.96 -10.73
CA ALA A 17 13.72 1.75 -9.52
C ALA A 17 13.91 3.25 -9.76
N LYS A 18 14.89 3.64 -10.58
CA LYS A 18 15.08 5.04 -10.99
C LYS A 18 13.88 5.56 -11.79
N ARG A 19 13.43 4.80 -12.80
CA ARG A 19 12.26 5.21 -13.59
C ARG A 19 11.02 5.42 -12.72
N TYR A 20 10.75 4.49 -11.82
CA TYR A 20 9.62 4.62 -10.89
C TYR A 20 9.77 5.83 -9.95
N SER A 21 10.99 6.11 -9.48
CA SER A 21 11.30 7.30 -8.67
C SER A 21 10.97 8.59 -9.43
N ASP A 22 11.34 8.66 -10.72
CA ASP A 22 11.06 9.81 -11.57
C ASP A 22 9.55 9.99 -11.83
N GLU A 23 8.84 8.89 -12.12
CA GLU A 23 7.39 8.89 -12.36
C GLU A 23 6.57 9.23 -11.11
N SER A 24 7.01 8.77 -9.93
CA SER A 24 6.30 9.00 -8.66
C SER A 24 6.62 10.34 -8.00
N GLY A 25 7.63 11.07 -8.49
CA GLY A 25 8.12 12.31 -7.88
C GLY A 25 8.78 12.12 -6.50
N LYS A 26 8.99 10.88 -6.06
CA LYS A 26 9.67 10.54 -4.80
C LYS A 26 11.09 10.11 -5.09
N SER A 27 12.06 10.63 -4.34
CA SER A 27 13.46 10.19 -4.50
C SER A 27 13.60 8.70 -4.16
N LEU A 28 14.51 8.01 -4.85
CA LEU A 28 14.80 6.61 -4.60
C LEU A 28 15.20 6.34 -3.14
N SER A 29 15.94 7.27 -2.52
CA SER A 29 16.28 7.21 -1.10
C SER A 29 15.06 7.24 -0.18
N ARG A 30 14.03 8.02 -0.52
CA ARG A 30 12.78 8.08 0.22
C ARG A 30 12.00 6.78 0.07
N LEU A 31 11.88 6.27 -1.15
CA LEU A 31 11.18 5.00 -1.41
C LEU A 31 11.79 3.83 -0.63
N VAL A 32 13.11 3.73 -0.61
CA VAL A 32 13.82 2.67 0.13
C VAL A 32 13.75 2.90 1.64
N GLY A 33 13.79 4.15 2.10
CA GLY A 33 13.60 4.49 3.52
C GLY A 33 12.22 4.13 4.03
N ASP A 34 11.17 4.46 3.26
CA ASP A 34 9.78 4.08 3.57
C ASP A 34 9.67 2.55 3.67
N PHE A 35 10.29 1.81 2.75
CA PHE A 35 10.31 0.35 2.78
C PHE A 35 11.05 -0.21 4.00
N PHE A 36 12.24 0.31 4.34
CA PHE A 36 12.98 -0.13 5.52
C PHE A 36 12.27 0.19 6.83
N SER A 37 11.45 1.23 6.86
CA SER A 37 10.62 1.56 8.03
C SER A 37 9.58 0.47 8.33
N LEU A 38 9.23 -0.36 7.33
CA LEU A 38 8.35 -1.52 7.50
C LEU A 38 9.07 -2.74 8.08
N ILE A 39 10.41 -2.78 8.08
CA ILE A 39 11.16 -3.92 8.62
C ILE A 39 11.15 -3.88 10.15
N ASP A 40 11.15 -2.67 10.72
CA ASP A 40 11.16 -2.43 12.18
C ASP A 40 9.74 -2.33 12.76
N SER A 41 8.71 -2.39 11.91
CA SER A 41 7.34 -2.60 12.38
C SER A 41 7.16 -4.07 12.73
N GLU A 42 7.75 -4.52 13.84
CA GLU A 42 7.25 -5.69 14.56
C GLU A 42 5.74 -5.52 14.67
N GLU A 43 4.99 -6.50 14.15
CA GLU A 43 3.53 -6.61 14.18
C GLU A 43 2.88 -5.35 14.75
N ALA A 44 2.86 -4.27 13.97
CA ALA A 44 2.12 -3.11 14.38
C ALA A 44 0.70 -3.64 14.44
N ASP A 45 0.22 -3.89 15.67
CA ASP A 45 -1.16 -4.18 15.99
C ASP A 45 -1.92 -3.13 15.21
N THR A 46 -2.43 -3.54 14.04
CA THR A 46 -2.67 -2.60 12.96
C THR A 46 -3.82 -1.77 13.45
N GLU A 47 -3.49 -0.59 13.99
CA GLU A 47 -4.46 0.22 14.70
C GLU A 47 -5.51 0.57 13.67
N ILE A 48 -6.65 -0.11 13.76
CA ILE A 48 -7.72 0.04 12.78
C ILE A 48 -8.08 1.52 12.84
N THR A 49 -7.81 2.22 11.74
CA THR A 49 -8.08 3.65 11.65
C THR A 49 -9.54 3.91 12.02
N PRO A 50 -9.88 5.06 12.63
CA PRO A 50 -11.26 5.34 13.07
C PRO A 50 -12.30 5.11 11.97
N ARG A 51 -11.96 5.41 10.71
CA ARG A 51 -12.83 5.16 9.56
C ARG A 51 -13.05 3.67 9.30
N VAL A 52 -11.98 2.87 9.25
CA VAL A 52 -12.12 1.42 9.04
C VAL A 52 -12.87 0.77 10.20
N ARG A 53 -12.64 1.25 11.44
CA ARG A 53 -13.35 0.78 12.63
C ARG A 53 -14.85 1.07 12.56
N SER A 54 -15.24 2.22 12.01
CA SER A 54 -16.65 2.56 11.82
C SER A 54 -17.35 1.72 10.74
N LEU A 55 -16.59 1.13 9.82
CA LEU A 55 -17.11 0.27 8.76
C LEU A 55 -17.12 -1.21 9.15
N LEU A 56 -16.30 -1.61 10.12
CA LEU A 56 -16.23 -3.00 10.57
C LEU A 56 -17.59 -3.43 11.17
N GLY A 57 -18.23 -4.42 10.56
CA GLY A 57 -19.54 -4.91 10.99
C GLY A 57 -20.74 -4.08 10.52
N SER A 58 -20.55 -3.07 9.64
CA SER A 58 -21.66 -2.27 9.10
C SER A 58 -22.67 -3.09 8.29
N LEU A 59 -22.26 -4.26 7.78
CA LEU A 59 -23.08 -5.23 7.06
C LEU A 59 -23.41 -6.47 7.90
N ALA A 60 -23.17 -6.44 9.21
CA ALA A 60 -23.48 -7.58 10.08
C ALA A 60 -25.00 -7.83 10.10
N GLY A 61 -25.40 -9.03 9.68
CA GLY A 61 -26.82 -9.42 9.60
C GLY A 61 -27.55 -8.95 8.34
N SER A 62 -26.83 -8.34 7.38
CA SER A 62 -27.38 -8.09 6.05
C SER A 62 -27.33 -9.37 5.20
N ASP A 63 -28.33 -9.60 4.38
CA ASP A 63 -28.43 -10.77 3.47
C ASP A 63 -27.66 -10.55 2.15
N VAL A 64 -26.71 -9.60 2.16
CA VAL A 64 -25.99 -9.10 0.98
C VAL A 64 -24.69 -9.88 0.85
N ASP A 65 -24.40 -10.37 -0.35
CA ASP A 65 -23.20 -11.15 -0.66
C ASP A 65 -22.35 -10.51 -1.78
N GLU A 66 -21.25 -11.18 -2.15
CA GLU A 66 -20.33 -10.67 -3.16
C GLU A 66 -20.97 -10.49 -4.55
N ARG A 67 -22.02 -11.25 -4.85
CA ARG A 67 -22.73 -11.17 -6.13
C ARG A 67 -23.49 -9.87 -6.24
N ASP A 68 -24.16 -9.45 -5.16
CA ASP A 68 -24.85 -8.15 -5.09
C ASP A 68 -23.86 -6.99 -5.31
N PHE A 69 -22.64 -7.13 -4.78
CA PHE A 69 -21.58 -6.14 -5.00
C PHE A 69 -21.13 -6.08 -6.46
N HIS A 70 -20.97 -7.23 -7.13
CA HIS A 70 -20.61 -7.27 -8.54
C HIS A 70 -21.71 -6.71 -9.45
N GLU A 71 -22.97 -7.07 -9.21
CA GLU A 71 -24.12 -6.53 -9.94
C GLU A 71 -24.20 -5.00 -9.79
N HIS A 72 -24.02 -4.48 -8.58
CA HIS A 72 -23.93 -3.04 -8.34
C HIS A 72 -22.81 -2.37 -9.14
N LEU A 73 -21.62 -2.98 -9.24
CA LEU A 73 -20.51 -2.41 -10.01
C LEU A 73 -20.82 -2.39 -11.51
N GLU A 74 -21.45 -3.43 -12.04
CA GLU A 74 -21.87 -3.49 -13.44
C GLU A 74 -22.89 -2.39 -13.76
N GLU A 75 -23.88 -2.19 -12.91
CA GLU A 75 -24.87 -1.11 -13.07
C GLU A 75 -24.24 0.28 -12.96
N LYS A 76 -23.35 0.49 -12.00
CA LYS A 76 -22.70 1.78 -11.74
C LYS A 76 -21.80 2.24 -12.88
N HIS A 77 -21.16 1.30 -13.58
CA HIS A 77 -20.22 1.57 -14.66
C HIS A 77 -20.84 1.42 -16.06
N ARG A 78 -22.16 1.27 -16.13
CA ARG A 78 -22.94 1.31 -17.37
C ARG A 78 -23.18 2.74 -17.84
#